data_AF-A0A853PXZ7-F1
#
_entry.id   AF-A0A853PXZ7-F1
#
_cell.length_a   1.000
_cell.length_b   1.000
_cell.length_c   1.000
_cell.angle_alpha   90.00
_cell.angle_beta   90.00
_cell.angle_gamma   90.00
#
_symmetry.space_group_name_H-M   'P 1'
#
loop_
_entity.id
_entity.type
_entity.pdbx_description
1 polymer ?
#
loop_
_entity_poly.entity_id
_entity_poly.type
_entity_poly.pdbx_seq_one_letter_code
_entity_poly.pdbx_strand_id
1 'polypeptide(L)'
;MNLTENDFQRVADWLGIEVAVVKAVQAVETGGRGGFVASGRPMILFEGHIFGREFKKRGLDPERHVAGNENILYPNWRRDHYYGGMREYECLEKAYRKFTKE
;
A
#
# COMPACT_ATOMS: atom_id res chain seq x y z
N MET A 1 16.65 7.81 0.31
CA MET A 1 17.08 7.14 1.57
C MET A 1 17.10 5.66 1.28
N ASN A 2 18.23 4.99 1.51
CA ASN A 2 18.43 3.58 1.19
C ASN A 2 18.70 2.80 2.49
N LEU A 3 18.35 1.52 2.50
CA LEU A 3 18.72 0.61 3.59
C LEU A 3 20.23 0.45 3.64
N THR A 4 20.77 0.43 4.85
CA THR A 4 22.18 0.21 5.15
C THR A 4 22.42 -1.22 5.61
N GLU A 5 23.68 -1.65 5.62
CA GLU A 5 24.08 -2.94 6.17
C GLU A 5 23.66 -3.12 7.64
N ASN A 6 23.72 -2.04 8.42
CA ASN A 6 23.28 -2.06 9.82
C ASN A 6 21.76 -2.29 9.96
N ASP A 7 20.95 -1.83 9.00
CA ASP A 7 19.51 -2.11 9.01
C ASP A 7 19.24 -3.60 8.80
N PHE A 8 19.98 -4.23 7.88
CA PHE A 8 19.90 -5.68 7.67
C PHE A 8 20.39 -6.46 8.88
N GLN A 9 21.49 -6.05 9.51
CA GLN A 9 22.00 -6.68 10.73
C GLN A 9 20.98 -6.61 11.87
N ARG A 10 20.36 -5.44 12.08
CA ARG A 10 19.33 -5.27 13.12
C ARG A 10 18.13 -6.20 12.93
N VAL A 11 17.67 -6.38 11.69
CA VAL A 11 16.56 -7.29 11.39
C VAL A 11 16.98 -8.75 11.55
N ALA A 12 18.19 -9.09 11.13
CA ALA A 12 18.78 -10.42 11.30
C ALA A 12 18.87 -10.81 12.78
N ASP A 13 19.40 -9.91 13.62
CA ASP A 13 19.50 -10.11 15.07
C ASP A 13 18.12 -10.26 15.72
N TRP A 14 17.15 -9.43 15.30
CA TRP A 14 15.79 -9.50 15.84
C TRP A 14 15.07 -10.80 15.51
N LEU A 15 15.27 -11.32 14.29
CA LEU A 15 14.66 -12.56 13.83
C LEU A 15 15.48 -13.82 14.19
N GLY A 16 16.72 -13.65 14.64
CA GLY A 16 17.64 -14.76 14.95
C GLY A 16 18.07 -15.56 13.71
N ILE A 17 18.24 -14.89 12.57
CA ILE A 17 18.60 -15.51 11.28
C ILE A 17 19.81 -14.82 10.66
N GLU A 18 20.40 -15.42 9.62
CA GLU A 18 21.53 -14.82 8.92
C GLU A 18 21.12 -13.58 8.11
N VAL A 19 22.00 -12.58 8.07
CA VAL A 19 21.84 -11.38 7.23
C VAL A 19 21.59 -11.74 5.76
N ALA A 20 22.22 -12.81 5.27
CA ALA A 20 22.03 -13.30 3.91
C ALA A 20 20.57 -13.72 3.64
N VAL A 21 19.87 -14.30 4.62
CA VAL A 21 18.46 -14.68 4.50
C VAL A 21 17.58 -13.44 4.40
N VAL A 22 17.82 -12.43 5.23
CA VAL A 22 17.08 -11.16 5.17
C VAL A 22 17.25 -10.48 3.81
N LYS A 23 18.48 -10.43 3.29
CA LYS A 23 18.78 -9.87 1.97
C LYS A 23 18.15 -10.68 0.84
N ALA A 24 18.14 -12.00 0.93
CA ALA A 24 17.49 -12.86 -0.05
C ALA A 24 15.99 -12.60 -0.12
N VAL A 25 15.31 -12.52 1.04
CA VAL A 25 13.89 -12.15 1.11
C VAL A 25 13.65 -10.76 0.54
N GLN A 26 14.45 -9.76 0.93
CA GLN A 26 14.32 -8.41 0.40
C GLN A 26 14.45 -8.38 -1.14
N ALA A 27 15.42 -9.10 -1.71
CA ALA A 27 15.62 -9.15 -3.16
C ALA A 27 14.43 -9.78 -3.89
N VAL A 28 13.91 -10.91 -3.38
CA VAL A 28 12.78 -11.64 -3.98
C VAL A 28 11.48 -10.84 -3.87
N GLU A 29 11.13 -10.38 -2.68
CA GLU A 29 9.83 -9.75 -2.42
C GLU A 29 9.71 -8.35 -3.06
N THR A 30 10.82 -7.63 -3.18
CA THR A 30 10.80 -6.31 -3.83
C THR A 30 11.01 -6.39 -5.34
N GLY A 31 11.57 -7.49 -5.85
CA GLY A 31 12.09 -7.58 -7.22
C GLY A 31 13.21 -6.56 -7.49
N GLY A 32 13.98 -6.22 -6.45
CA GLY A 32 15.04 -5.20 -6.50
C GLY A 32 14.54 -3.75 -6.52
N ARG A 33 13.23 -3.50 -6.37
CA ARG A 33 12.67 -2.16 -6.34
C ARG A 33 12.89 -1.48 -4.98
N GLY A 34 13.13 -0.17 -5.01
CA GLY A 34 13.20 0.65 -3.80
C GLY A 34 11.83 0.87 -3.16
N GLY A 35 11.83 1.28 -1.88
CA GLY A 35 10.60 1.58 -1.12
C GLY A 35 9.98 2.94 -1.39
N PHE A 36 10.52 3.72 -2.32
CA PHE A 36 10.07 5.08 -2.62
C PHE A 36 9.87 5.26 -4.13
N VAL A 37 8.84 6.01 -4.50
CA VAL A 37 8.64 6.46 -5.89
C VAL A 37 9.49 7.70 -6.17
N ALA A 38 9.64 8.09 -7.45
CA ALA A 38 10.55 9.16 -7.86
C ALA A 38 10.33 10.52 -7.16
N SER A 39 9.11 10.79 -6.69
CA SER A 39 8.78 12.00 -5.91
C SER A 39 9.29 11.97 -4.46
N GLY A 40 9.95 10.89 -4.02
CA GLY A 40 10.40 10.71 -2.64
C GLY A 40 9.30 10.25 -1.68
N ARG A 41 8.08 10.04 -2.15
CA ARG A 41 7.00 9.45 -1.36
C ARG A 41 7.21 7.93 -1.21
N PRO A 42 6.82 7.31 -0.07
CA PRO A 42 6.82 5.85 0.04
C PRO A 42 6.00 5.20 -1.06
N MET A 43 6.40 4.03 -1.54
CA MET A 43 5.55 3.22 -2.40
C MET A 43 4.34 2.74 -1.59
N ILE A 44 3.15 2.88 -2.13
CA ILE A 44 1.90 2.42 -1.50
C ILE A 44 1.08 1.61 -2.49
N LEU A 45 0.14 0.84 -1.96
CA LEU A 45 -0.94 0.22 -2.71
C LEU A 45 -2.25 0.65 -2.06
N PHE A 46 -3.15 1.27 -2.82
CA PHE A 46 -4.45 1.67 -2.31
C PHE A 46 -5.44 0.51 -2.46
N GLU A 47 -5.87 -0.02 -1.33
CA GLU A 47 -6.73 -1.20 -1.28
C GLU A 47 -8.21 -0.81 -1.20
N GLY A 48 -8.87 -0.60 -2.35
CA GLY A 48 -10.26 -0.12 -2.39
C GLY A 48 -11.29 -1.04 -1.73
N HIS A 49 -11.05 -2.36 -1.73
CA HIS A 49 -11.89 -3.32 -1.01
C HIS A 49 -11.70 -3.26 0.51
N ILE A 50 -10.47 -2.98 0.98
CA ILE A 50 -10.19 -2.73 2.39
C ILE A 50 -10.82 -1.39 2.80
N PHE A 51 -10.68 -0.37 1.96
CA PHE A 51 -11.33 0.92 2.18
C PHE A 51 -12.84 0.75 2.34
N GLY A 52 -13.52 0.01 1.45
CA GLY A 52 -14.95 -0.28 1.58
C GLY A 52 -15.32 -1.03 2.86
N ARG A 53 -14.47 -1.96 3.31
CA ARG A 53 -14.68 -2.64 4.60
C ARG A 53 -14.57 -1.69 5.79
N GLU A 54 -13.56 -0.82 5.82
CA GLU A 54 -13.40 0.18 6.88
C GLU A 54 -14.49 1.27 6.82
N PHE A 55 -14.93 1.63 5.62
CA PHE A 55 -16.06 2.52 5.37
C PHE A 55 -17.36 1.97 5.99
N LYS A 56 -17.63 0.67 5.79
CA LYS A 56 -18.77 -0.03 6.40
C LYS A 56 -18.70 -0.07 7.92
N LYS A 57 -17.51 -0.26 8.50
CA LYS A 57 -17.32 -0.24 9.97
C LYS A 57 -17.65 1.12 10.59
N ARG A 58 -17.58 2.22 9.82
CA ARG A 58 -18.00 3.55 10.24
C ARG A 58 -19.50 3.81 10.10
N GLY A 59 -20.29 2.79 9.75
CA GLY A 59 -21.74 2.90 9.58
C GLY A 59 -22.18 3.46 8.23
N LEU A 60 -21.25 3.62 7.29
CA LEU A 60 -21.55 4.08 5.93
C LEU A 60 -21.82 2.88 5.02
N ASP A 61 -22.62 3.06 3.97
CA ASP A 61 -22.98 2.00 3.02
C ASP A 61 -22.11 2.13 1.75
N PRO A 62 -21.07 1.30 1.56
CA PRO A 62 -20.17 1.42 0.42
C PRO A 62 -20.90 1.33 -0.93
N GLU A 63 -21.95 0.51 -1.02
CA GLU A 63 -22.65 0.23 -2.28
C GLU A 63 -23.28 1.49 -2.88
N ARG A 64 -23.74 2.41 -2.01
CA ARG A 64 -24.29 3.71 -2.41
C ARG A 64 -23.25 4.67 -2.98
N HIS A 65 -21.98 4.40 -2.73
CA HIS A 65 -20.88 5.28 -3.12
C HIS A 65 -19.97 4.67 -4.20
N VAL A 66 -20.27 3.49 -4.75
CA VAL A 66 -19.43 2.87 -5.79
C VAL A 66 -19.44 3.69 -7.08
N ALA A 67 -20.60 4.19 -7.49
CA ALA A 67 -20.74 4.94 -8.74
C ALA A 67 -19.82 6.17 -8.75
N GLY A 68 -18.91 6.23 -9.73
CA GLY A 68 -17.89 7.28 -9.87
C GLY A 68 -16.71 7.16 -8.91
N ASN A 69 -16.64 6.10 -8.10
CA ASN A 69 -15.55 5.79 -7.16
C ASN A 69 -15.03 4.35 -7.33
N GLU A 70 -15.24 3.74 -8.49
CA GLU A 70 -14.90 2.33 -8.79
C GLU A 70 -13.41 2.04 -8.64
N ASN A 71 -12.56 3.06 -8.73
CA ASN A 71 -11.11 2.96 -8.52
C ASN A 71 -10.67 3.02 -7.05
N ILE A 72 -11.56 3.41 -6.14
CA ILE A 72 -11.29 3.51 -4.70
C ILE A 72 -12.25 2.70 -3.84
N LEU A 73 -13.34 2.18 -4.41
CA LEU A 73 -14.38 1.47 -3.69
C LEU A 73 -14.94 0.34 -4.56
N TYR A 74 -14.66 -0.89 -4.16
CA TYR A 74 -15.12 -2.09 -4.85
C TYR A 74 -15.21 -3.26 -3.84
N PRO A 75 -16.15 -4.20 -4.02
CA PRO A 75 -16.49 -5.17 -2.97
C PRO A 75 -15.44 -6.27 -2.76
N ASN A 76 -14.73 -6.66 -3.83
CA ASN A 76 -13.81 -7.80 -3.83
C ASN A 76 -12.45 -7.39 -4.36
N TRP A 77 -11.38 -7.98 -3.83
CA TRP A 77 -10.02 -7.82 -4.35
C TRP A 77 -10.00 -8.10 -5.86
N ARG A 78 -9.41 -7.17 -6.62
CA ARG A 78 -9.41 -7.19 -8.08
C ARG A 78 -8.15 -6.50 -8.61
N ARG A 79 -7.32 -7.27 -9.32
CA ARG A 79 -5.97 -6.86 -9.74
C ARG A 79 -5.98 -5.69 -10.73
N ASP A 80 -7.02 -5.57 -11.55
CA ASP A 80 -7.22 -4.53 -12.55
C ASP A 80 -7.38 -3.12 -11.97
N HIS A 81 -7.63 -3.01 -10.66
CA HIS A 81 -7.72 -1.72 -9.96
C HIS A 81 -6.38 -1.21 -9.41
N TYR A 82 -5.27 -1.94 -9.60
CA TYR A 82 -3.94 -1.49 -9.21
C TYR A 82 -3.25 -0.78 -10.37
N TYR A 83 -3.03 0.51 -10.19
CA TYR A 83 -2.38 1.35 -11.19
C TYR A 83 -0.86 1.38 -11.01
N GLY A 84 -0.39 1.19 -9.78
CA GLY A 84 1.01 1.22 -9.41
C GLY A 84 1.63 2.63 -9.36
N GLY A 85 2.76 2.72 -8.66
CA GLY A 85 3.57 3.94 -8.58
C GLY A 85 2.79 5.12 -7.98
N MET A 86 2.90 6.30 -8.61
CA MET A 86 2.27 7.52 -8.13
C MET A 86 0.74 7.51 -8.23
N ARG A 87 0.15 6.69 -9.09
CA ARG A 87 -1.31 6.66 -9.29
C ARG A 87 -2.08 6.08 -8.11
N GLU A 88 -1.41 5.30 -7.27
CA GLU A 88 -1.95 4.83 -5.99
C GLU A 88 -2.23 6.01 -5.04
N TYR A 89 -1.44 7.08 -5.14
CA TYR A 89 -1.70 8.30 -4.37
C TYR A 89 -2.91 9.08 -4.88
N GLU A 90 -3.22 9.05 -6.18
CA GLU A 90 -4.45 9.65 -6.70
C GLU A 90 -5.69 8.98 -6.08
N CYS A 91 -5.64 7.66 -5.90
CA CYS A 91 -6.68 6.89 -5.23
C CYS A 91 -6.80 7.27 -3.75
N LEU A 92 -5.66 7.32 -3.03
CA LEU A 92 -5.62 7.76 -1.63
C LEU A 92 -6.18 9.18 -1.45
N GLU A 93 -5.76 10.13 -2.29
CA GLU A 93 -6.17 11.52 -2.21
C GLU A 93 -7.65 11.70 -2.55
N LYS A 94 -8.18 10.94 -3.52
CA LYS A 94 -9.61 10.91 -3.84
C LYS A 94 -10.44 10.40 -2.66
N ALA A 95 -10.02 9.30 -2.03
CA ALA A 95 -10.69 8.75 -0.86
C ALA A 95 -10.68 9.74 0.31
N TYR A 96 -9.51 10.33 0.62
CA TYR A 96 -9.36 11.31 1.69
C TYR A 96 -10.24 12.55 1.49
N ARG A 97 -10.24 13.12 0.28
CA ARG A 97 -11.02 14.32 -0.03
C ARG A 97 -12.53 14.09 0.06
N LYS A 98 -13.01 12.90 -0.32
CA LYS A 98 -14.45 12.61 -0.37
C LYS A 98 -15.03 12.17 0.97
N PHE A 99 -14.25 11.50 1.83
CA PHE A 99 -14.82 10.73 2.94
C PHE A 99 -14.18 11.02 4.31
N THR A 100 -13.19 11.92 4.39
CA THR A 100 -12.51 12.26 5.65
C THR A 100 -12.60 13.74 6.01
N LYS A 101 -13.18 14.59 5.15
CA LYS A 101 -13.27 16.05 5.36
C LYS A 101 -14.58 16.52 6.01
N GLU A 102 -15.27 15.65 6.75
CA GLU A 102 -16.39 16.01 7.63
C GLU A 102 -15.99 15.85 9.10
#